data_AF-A0A8S9L2K7-F1
#
_entry.id   AF-A0A8S9L2K7-F1
#
_cell.length_a   1.000
_cell.length_b   1.000
_cell.length_c   1.000
_cell.angle_alpha   90.00
_cell.angle_beta   90.00
_cell.angle_gamma   90.00
#
_symmetry.space_group_name_H-M   'P 1'
#
loop_
_entity.id
_entity.type
_entity.pdbx_description
1 polymer ?
#
loop_
_entity_poly.entity_id
_entity_poly.type
_entity_poly.pdbx_seq_one_letter_code
_entity_poly.pdbx_strand_id
1 'polypeptide(L)'
;MNPKFYVLLVLAAVLATTANAGGPVLDTDGDFILDGGSYYVLPIFSGGGLTLSPRGGNQCPLYIGQEYSDVNRGIPLRSVFSQLIGGSLSPTWPSRSSL
;
A
#
# COMPACT_ATOMS: atom_id res chain seq x y z
N MET A 1 29.58 14.08 30.57
CA MET A 1 28.59 13.93 29.48
C MET A 1 28.18 15.32 29.01
N ASN A 2 28.18 15.58 27.70
CA ASN A 2 28.00 16.94 27.17
C ASN A 2 26.52 17.33 27.09
N PRO A 3 26.13 18.55 27.52
CA PRO A 3 24.72 18.98 27.54
C PRO A 3 24.06 18.93 26.14
N LYS A 4 24.86 19.13 25.08
CA LYS A 4 24.42 19.02 23.69
C LYS A 4 23.93 17.60 23.32
N PHE A 5 24.52 16.56 23.93
CA PHE A 5 24.13 15.18 23.68
C PHE A 5 22.73 14.88 24.23
N TYR A 6 22.40 15.42 25.41
CA TYR A 6 21.06 15.27 26.00
C TYR A 6 19.98 15.99 25.18
N VAL A 7 20.28 17.19 24.68
CA VAL A 7 19.35 17.92 23.80
C VAL A 7 19.06 17.12 22.53
N LEU A 8 20.09 16.55 21.91
CA LEU A 8 19.91 15.70 20.72
C LEU A 8 19.12 14.43 21.02
N LEU A 9 19.35 13.80 22.17
CA LEU A 9 18.64 12.57 22.57
C LEU A 9 17.16 12.84 22.85
N VAL A 10 16.84 13.94 23.55
CA VAL A 10 15.46 14.36 23.81
C VAL A 10 14.76 14.73 22.50
N LEU A 11 15.45 15.46 21.61
CA LEU A 11 14.89 15.82 20.31
C LEU A 11 14.59 14.58 19.47
N ALA A 12 15.53 13.63 19.37
CA ALA A 12 15.33 12.37 18.64
C ALA A 12 14.16 11.55 19.21
N ALA A 13 14.04 11.47 20.53
CA ALA A 13 12.92 10.78 21.18
C ALA A 13 11.56 11.43 20.85
N VAL A 14 11.48 12.77 20.89
CA VAL A 14 10.26 13.50 20.53
C VAL A 14 9.89 13.25 19.06
N LEU A 15 10.85 13.35 18.14
CA LEU A 15 10.57 13.09 16.71
C LEU A 15 10.09 11.65 16.47
N ALA A 16 10.70 10.66 17.14
CA ALA A 16 10.28 9.26 17.02
C ALA A 16 8.84 9.03 17.49
N THR A 17 8.40 9.72 18.56
CA THR A 17 7.00 9.61 19.04
C THR A 17 5.98 10.30 18.15
N THR A 18 6.41 11.29 17.36
CA THR A 18 5.52 11.99 16.40
C THR A 18 5.47 11.34 15.02
N ALA A 19 6.25 10.28 14.80
CA ALA A 19 6.24 9.54 13.55
C ALA A 19 4.92 8.76 13.42
N ASN A 20 3.99 9.28 12.61
CA ASN A 20 2.78 8.57 12.25
C ASN A 20 3.06 7.69 11.03
N ALA A 21 3.45 6.43 11.27
CA ALA A 21 3.30 5.40 10.25
C ALA A 21 1.79 5.18 10.08
N GLY A 22 1.25 5.54 8.92
CA GLY A 22 -0.18 5.38 8.65
C GLY A 22 -0.69 3.98 9.01
N GLY A 23 -1.98 3.88 9.32
CA GLY A 23 -2.60 2.60 9.67
C GLY A 23 -2.47 1.56 8.55
N PRO A 24 -2.59 0.27 8.88
CA PRO A 24 -2.52 -0.79 7.88
C PRO A 24 -3.68 -0.64 6.87
N VAL A 25 -3.39 -0.97 5.62
CA VAL A 25 -4.42 -1.01 4.57
C VAL A 25 -5.12 -2.36 4.61
N LEU A 26 -6.44 -2.33 4.69
CA LEU A 26 -7.30 -3.52 4.63
C LEU A 26 -7.90 -3.65 3.23
N ASP A 27 -8.14 -4.88 2.80
CA ASP A 27 -8.95 -5.16 1.62
C ASP A 27 -10.45 -5.10 1.94
N THR A 28 -11.28 -5.46 0.96
CA THR A 28 -12.74 -5.44 1.08
C THR A 28 -13.29 -6.51 2.01
N ASP A 29 -12.51 -7.56 2.28
CA ASP A 29 -12.88 -8.64 3.20
C ASP A 29 -12.46 -8.29 4.65
N GLY A 30 -11.74 -7.18 4.84
CA GLY A 30 -11.22 -6.72 6.12
C GLY A 30 -9.87 -7.33 6.49
N ASP A 31 -9.24 -8.03 5.55
CA ASP A 31 -7.93 -8.64 5.74
C ASP A 31 -6.81 -7.64 5.40
N PHE A 32 -5.64 -7.83 6.01
CA PHE A 32 -4.49 -6.97 5.77
C PHE A 32 -3.94 -7.17 4.35
N ILE A 33 -3.69 -6.06 3.63
CA ILE A 33 -2.94 -6.12 2.37
C ILE A 33 -1.49 -6.47 2.69
N LEU A 34 -1.01 -7.57 2.11
CA LEU A 34 0.34 -8.08 2.29
C LEU A 34 1.27 -7.56 1.20
N ASP A 35 2.55 -7.39 1.53
CA ASP A 35 3.57 -7.04 0.53
C ASP A 35 3.72 -8.16 -0.50
N GLY A 36 3.75 -7.79 -1.79
CA GLY A 36 3.84 -8.74 -2.89
C GLY A 36 2.55 -9.51 -3.20
N GLY A 37 1.46 -9.26 -2.49
CA GLY A 37 0.13 -9.83 -2.74
C GLY A 37 -0.52 -9.25 -4.01
N SER A 38 -1.54 -9.95 -4.52
CA SER A 38 -2.20 -9.62 -5.79
C SER A 38 -3.66 -9.24 -5.53
N TYR A 39 -4.03 -7.99 -5.80
CA TYR A 39 -5.32 -7.41 -5.42
C TYR A 39 -6.01 -6.74 -6.61
N TYR A 40 -7.32 -6.92 -6.73
CA TYR A 40 -8.12 -6.14 -7.68
C TYR A 40 -8.50 -4.79 -7.08
N VAL A 41 -8.41 -3.73 -7.89
CA VAL A 41 -8.91 -2.40 -7.51
C VAL A 41 -10.29 -2.23 -8.11
N LEU A 42 -11.30 -2.19 -7.25
CA LEU A 42 -12.71 -2.10 -7.62
C LEU A 42 -13.28 -0.72 -7.23
N PRO A 43 -14.19 -0.15 -8.03
CA PRO A 43 -14.87 1.08 -7.67
C PRO A 43 -15.87 0.84 -6.53
N ILE A 44 -16.14 1.88 -5.75
CA ILE A 44 -17.10 1.82 -4.63
C ILE A 44 -18.55 1.75 -5.13
N PHE A 45 -18.86 2.37 -6.28
CA PHE A 45 -20.22 2.51 -6.78
C PHE A 45 -20.51 1.65 -8.00
N SER A 46 -20.02 2.05 -9.17
CA SER A 46 -20.30 1.39 -10.44
C SER A 46 -19.08 1.46 -11.36
N GLY A 47 -18.99 0.48 -12.25
CA GLY A 47 -17.87 0.19 -13.12
C GLY A 47 -17.18 -1.12 -12.72
N GLY A 48 -16.37 -1.65 -13.62
CA GLY A 48 -15.48 -2.76 -13.34
C GLY A 48 -14.15 -2.31 -12.74
N GLY A 49 -13.23 -3.26 -12.59
CA GLY A 49 -11.90 -3.00 -12.04
C GLY A 49 -10.92 -2.41 -13.04
N LEU A 50 -9.67 -2.22 -12.59
CA LEU A 50 -8.61 -1.62 -13.41
C LEU A 50 -8.13 -2.57 -14.50
N THR A 51 -7.82 -2.01 -15.67
CA THR A 51 -7.37 -2.75 -16.85
C THR A 51 -6.32 -1.95 -17.62
N LEU A 52 -5.76 -2.55 -18.68
CA LEU A 52 -4.85 -1.88 -19.60
C LEU A 52 -5.55 -1.64 -20.93
N SER A 53 -5.60 -0.38 -21.37
CA SER A 53 -6.26 0.02 -22.62
C SER A 53 -5.36 0.91 -23.48
N PRO A 54 -5.38 0.74 -24.83
CA PRO A 54 -4.75 1.70 -25.73
C PRO A 54 -5.47 3.05 -25.70
N ARG A 55 -4.75 4.10 -26.11
CA ARG A 55 -5.29 5.47 -26.17
C ARG A 55 -4.87 6.15 -27.47
N GLY A 56 -5.81 6.83 -28.12
CA GLY A 56 -5.52 7.67 -29.30
C GLY A 56 -5.06 6.90 -30.54
N GLY A 57 -5.57 5.67 -30.76
CA GLY A 57 -5.26 4.85 -31.94
C GLY A 57 -3.93 4.12 -31.90
N ASN A 58 -3.05 4.44 -30.94
CA ASN A 58 -1.79 3.73 -30.73
C ASN A 58 -2.02 2.52 -29.82
N GLN A 59 -1.50 1.35 -30.22
CA GLN A 59 -1.59 0.13 -29.41
C GLN A 59 -0.68 0.16 -28.18
N CYS A 60 0.41 0.93 -28.23
CA CYS A 60 1.36 1.10 -27.14
C CYS A 60 1.79 2.57 -27.02
N PRO A 61 2.13 3.06 -25.81
CA PRO A 61 2.00 2.36 -24.52
C PRO A 61 0.53 2.15 -24.14
N LEU A 62 0.27 1.09 -23.37
CA LEU A 62 -1.04 0.91 -22.75
C LEU A 62 -1.18 1.82 -21.53
N TYR A 63 -2.39 2.28 -21.28
CA TYR A 63 -2.73 3.13 -20.15
C TYR A 63 -3.63 2.37 -19.18
N ILE A 64 -3.55 2.76 -17.91
CA ILE A 64 -4.48 2.26 -16.90
C ILE A 64 -5.86 2.84 -17.21
N GLY A 65 -6.83 1.95 -17.44
CA GLY A 65 -8.23 2.27 -17.62
C GLY A 65 -9.07 1.58 -16.55
N GLN A 66 -10.36 1.90 -16.54
CA GLN A 66 -11.36 1.21 -15.74
C GLN A 66 -12.31 0.48 -16.67
N GLU A 67 -12.61 -0.78 -16.37
CA GLU A 67 -13.61 -1.55 -17.09
C GLU A 67 -15.01 -0.93 -16.93
N TYR A 68 -15.85 -1.04 -17.96
CA TYR A 68 -17.21 -0.50 -17.90
C TYR A 68 -18.17 -1.40 -17.11
N SER A 69 -17.94 -2.71 -17.16
CA SER A 69 -18.85 -3.71 -16.62
C SER A 69 -18.52 -4.09 -15.18
N ASP A 70 -19.50 -3.98 -14.28
CA ASP A 70 -19.35 -4.32 -12.85
C ASP A 70 -18.93 -5.77 -12.59
N VAL A 71 -19.20 -6.68 -13.53
CA VAL A 71 -18.79 -8.09 -13.41
C VAL A 71 -17.32 -8.30 -13.79
N ASN A 72 -16.71 -7.37 -14.54
CA ASN A 72 -15.32 -7.47 -14.94
C ASN A 72 -14.41 -6.82 -13.90
N ARG A 73 -13.67 -7.64 -13.15
CA ARG A 73 -12.72 -7.17 -12.13
C ARG A 73 -11.42 -6.63 -12.71
N GLY A 74 -11.20 -6.77 -14.02
CA GLY A 74 -9.99 -6.30 -14.69
C GLY A 74 -8.77 -7.17 -14.36
N ILE A 75 -7.61 -6.54 -14.23
CA ILE A 75 -6.31 -7.16 -14.01
C ILE A 75 -5.85 -6.86 -12.57
N PRO A 76 -5.36 -7.85 -11.81
CA PRO A 76 -4.92 -7.60 -10.45
C PRO A 76 -3.57 -6.87 -10.43
N LEU A 77 -3.37 -6.07 -9.38
CA LEU A 77 -2.14 -5.34 -9.13
C LEU A 77 -1.35 -6.01 -8.02
N ARG A 78 -0.02 -6.02 -8.19
CA ARG A 78 0.89 -6.49 -7.15
C ARG A 78 1.23 -5.34 -6.20
N SER A 79 0.92 -5.51 -4.92
CA SER A 79 1.33 -4.56 -3.87
C SER A 79 2.84 -4.62 -3.68
N VAL A 80 3.45 -3.45 -3.48
CA VAL A 80 4.85 -3.33 -3.08
C VAL A 80 4.93 -2.26 -2.00
N PHE A 81 5.39 -2.63 -0.81
CA PHE A 81 5.64 -1.70 0.27
C PHE A 81 7.10 -1.26 0.24
N SER A 82 7.32 -0.01 -0.11
CA SER A 82 8.66 0.55 -0.18
C SER A 82 9.17 0.87 1.22
N GLN A 83 10.18 0.13 1.68
CA GLN A 83 10.87 0.31 2.94
C GLN A 83 11.84 1.51 2.87
N LEU A 84 11.37 2.69 2.51
CA LEU A 84 12.25 3.86 2.35
C LEU A 84 12.45 4.65 3.65
N ILE A 85 11.65 4.40 4.69
CA ILE A 85 11.81 5.09 5.97
C ILE A 85 11.37 4.16 7.12
N GLY A 86 12.32 3.72 7.95
CA GLY A 86 12.05 2.97 9.18
C GLY A 86 12.66 1.58 9.16
N GLY A 87 13.78 1.42 9.86
CA GLY A 87 14.43 0.13 10.03
C GLY A 87 13.48 -0.91 10.60
N SER A 88 13.67 -2.16 10.17
CA SER A 88 13.28 -3.43 10.80
C SER A 88 12.45 -3.34 12.08
N LEU A 89 11.25 -2.79 11.97
CA LEU A 89 10.10 -3.20 12.73
C LEU A 89 9.08 -3.46 11.64
N SER A 90 9.23 -4.62 10.98
CA SER A 90 8.04 -5.34 10.55
C SER A 90 7.08 -5.19 11.72
N PRO A 91 5.92 -4.52 11.57
CA PRO A 91 4.91 -4.72 12.57
C PRO A 91 4.73 -6.22 12.54
N THR A 92 5.03 -6.88 13.66
CA THR A 92 4.70 -8.28 13.86
C THR A 92 3.18 -8.34 13.86
N TRP A 93 2.58 -8.18 12.68
CA TRP A 93 1.23 -8.57 12.43
C TRP A 93 1.24 -10.09 12.56
N PRO A 94 0.31 -10.67 13.32
CA PRO A 94 0.33 -12.09 13.59
C PRO A 94 0.29 -12.82 12.25
N SER A 95 1.39 -13.48 11.91
CA SER A 95 1.41 -14.52 10.90
C SER A 95 0.37 -15.54 11.33
N ARG A 96 -0.85 -15.45 10.79
CA ARG A 96 -1.86 -16.48 11.00
C ARG A 96 -1.30 -17.73 10.36
N SER A 97 -0.79 -18.63 11.19
CA SER A 97 -0.43 -19.97 10.81
C SER A 97 -1.65 -20.63 10.18
N SER A 98 -1.40 -21.24 9.03
CA SER A 98 -2.33 -22.05 8.25
C SER A 98 -3.14 -23.00 9.14
N LEU A 99 -4.45 -23.03 8.89
CA LEU A 99 -5.30 -24.20 9.07
C LEU A 99 -5.99 -24.48 7.73
#